data_AF-A0AAW0APQ0-F1
#
_entry.id   AF-A0AAW0APQ0-F1
#
_cell.length_a   1.000
_cell.length_b   1.000
_cell.length_c   1.000
_cell.angle_alpha   90.00
_cell.angle_beta   90.00
_cell.angle_gamma   90.00
#
_symmetry.space_group_name_H-M   'P 1'
#
loop_
_entity.id
_entity.type
_entity.pdbx_description
1 polymer ?
#
loop_
_entity_poly.entity_id
_entity_poly.type
_entity_poly.pdbx_seq_one_letter_code
_entity_poly.pdbx_strand_id
1 'polypeptide(L)'
;MGADFGTLMLSFLTALFLFSNASSRKRPFFFFSAAAVTLGALEGFMIAHFHASYSSAQAVLNPLKITNAYTAVVNFVLLFAPIPVQMILLLRIVSAYQERWLILVLLLPVVIFIARIFNMLVAIIQIATRPWNFVTDWNHLPFSKIEWILQLIFNVYVSLAFLRQLDLPQRKKRHSLQVWNTLRMIWMTSLTNFIIPCILHVVQTALILHGGHGKTEDQWLSECSLMMVLNGYLTIIGVVFATVWANWTIHEAEVWSRVPTTPSSAASQWSQDSHASEL
;
A
#
# COMPACT_ATOMS: atom_id res chain seq x y z
N MET A 1 6.20 -8.77 -17.78
CA MET A 1 6.12 -8.47 -16.34
C MET A 1 5.60 -7.07 -16.05
N GLY A 2 6.31 -5.98 -16.40
CA GLY A 2 5.83 -4.62 -16.11
C GLY A 2 4.43 -4.31 -16.66
N ALA A 3 4.17 -4.70 -17.92
CA ALA A 3 2.86 -4.51 -18.55
C ALA A 3 1.76 -5.32 -17.85
N ASP A 4 2.07 -6.56 -17.46
CA ASP A 4 1.12 -7.45 -16.76
C ASP A 4 0.68 -6.82 -15.43
N PHE A 5 1.64 -6.34 -14.62
CA PHE A 5 1.31 -5.64 -13.39
C PHE A 5 0.59 -4.31 -13.63
N GLY A 6 0.95 -3.57 -14.69
CA GLY A 6 0.23 -2.35 -15.09
C GLY A 6 -1.24 -2.61 -15.38
N THR A 7 -1.55 -3.66 -16.16
CA THR A 7 -2.94 -4.08 -16.45
C THR A 7 -3.68 -4.60 -15.22
N LEU A 8 -2.99 -5.30 -14.32
CA LEU A 8 -3.54 -5.71 -13.04
C LEU A 8 -3.94 -4.50 -12.19
N MET A 9 -3.09 -3.46 -12.13
CA MET A 9 -3.41 -2.22 -11.40
C MET A 9 -4.62 -1.50 -12.01
N LEU A 10 -4.78 -1.49 -13.33
CA LEU A 10 -6.00 -0.95 -13.95
C LEU A 10 -7.25 -1.71 -13.50
N SER A 11 -7.17 -3.04 -13.38
CA SER A 11 -8.28 -3.85 -12.87
C SER A 11 -8.63 -3.48 -11.42
N PHE A 12 -7.62 -3.25 -10.57
CA PHE A 12 -7.83 -2.74 -9.21
C PHE A 12 -8.41 -1.34 -9.18
N LEU A 13 -8.00 -0.45 -10.10
CA LEU A 13 -8.55 0.89 -10.21
C LEU A 13 -10.04 0.82 -10.53
N THR A 14 -10.41 0.01 -11.52
CA THR A 14 -11.82 -0.25 -11.88
C THR A 14 -12.59 -0.79 -10.69
N ALA A 15 -12.07 -1.80 -9.99
CA ALA A 15 -12.69 -2.36 -8.79
C ALA A 15 -12.88 -1.29 -7.69
N LEU A 16 -11.87 -0.46 -7.43
CA LEU A 16 -11.93 0.63 -6.44
C LEU A 16 -13.09 1.59 -6.76
N PHE A 17 -13.27 1.97 -8.03
CA PHE A 17 -14.36 2.87 -8.44
C PHE A 17 -15.72 2.20 -8.43
N LEU A 18 -15.82 0.93 -8.84
CA LEU A 18 -17.07 0.16 -8.86
C LEU A 18 -17.60 -0.09 -7.45
N PHE A 19 -16.74 -0.44 -6.49
CA PHE A 19 -17.13 -0.71 -5.11
C PHE A 19 -17.17 0.54 -4.21
N SER A 20 -16.88 1.73 -4.75
CA SER A 20 -16.89 2.97 -3.97
C SER A 20 -18.11 3.84 -4.25
N ASN A 21 -18.79 4.21 -3.16
CA ASN A 21 -19.92 5.15 -3.18
C ASN A 21 -19.45 6.61 -3.19
N ALA A 22 -20.32 7.55 -3.57
CA ALA A 22 -20.00 8.98 -3.63
C ALA A 22 -19.49 9.58 -2.29
N SER A 23 -19.94 9.03 -1.16
CA SER A 23 -19.45 9.42 0.17
C SER A 23 -18.03 8.92 0.44
N SER A 24 -17.72 7.66 0.08
CA SER A 24 -16.38 7.08 0.28
C SER A 24 -15.32 7.77 -0.57
N ARG A 25 -15.67 8.21 -1.80
CA ARG A 25 -14.77 8.94 -2.70
C ARG A 25 -14.24 10.27 -2.14
N LYS A 26 -14.94 10.86 -1.16
CA LYS A 26 -14.53 12.10 -0.49
C LYS A 26 -13.56 11.86 0.66
N ARG A 27 -13.35 10.60 1.07
CA ARG A 27 -12.43 10.27 2.17
C ARG A 27 -10.98 10.26 1.67
N PRO A 28 -10.02 10.73 2.48
CA PRO A 28 -8.61 10.78 2.08
C PRO A 28 -8.05 9.40 1.74
N PHE A 29 -8.52 8.34 2.41
CA PHE A 29 -8.16 6.94 2.09
C PHE A 29 -8.43 6.55 0.64
N PHE A 30 -9.58 6.98 0.09
CA PHE A 30 -9.92 6.67 -1.30
C PHE A 30 -8.97 7.40 -2.27
N PHE A 31 -8.73 8.69 -2.03
CA PHE A 31 -7.85 9.50 -2.86
C PHE A 31 -6.43 8.92 -2.93
N PHE A 32 -5.82 8.62 -1.78
CA PHE A 32 -4.48 8.05 -1.75
C PHE A 32 -4.45 6.63 -2.33
N SER A 33 -5.52 5.83 -2.18
CA SER A 33 -5.57 4.49 -2.78
C SER A 33 -5.64 4.57 -4.30
N ALA A 34 -6.47 5.46 -4.84
CA ALA A 34 -6.57 5.72 -6.27
C ALA A 34 -5.23 6.25 -6.84
N ALA A 35 -4.58 7.16 -6.11
CA ALA A 35 -3.26 7.68 -6.48
C ALA A 35 -2.19 6.58 -6.49
N ALA A 36 -2.14 5.73 -5.46
CA ALA A 36 -1.22 4.60 -5.38
C ALA A 36 -1.38 3.65 -6.58
N VAL A 37 -2.62 3.27 -6.90
CA VAL A 37 -2.92 2.38 -8.02
C VAL A 37 -2.57 3.02 -9.36
N THR A 38 -2.88 4.30 -9.53
CA THR A 38 -2.56 5.04 -10.77
C THR A 38 -1.05 5.14 -10.97
N LEU A 39 -0.29 5.46 -9.93
CA LEU A 39 1.17 5.49 -9.98
C LEU A 39 1.76 4.10 -10.22
N GLY A 40 1.25 3.05 -9.59
CA GLY A 40 1.69 1.67 -9.84
C GLY A 40 1.38 1.20 -11.27
N ALA A 41 0.25 1.61 -11.84
CA ALA A 41 -0.07 1.34 -13.24
C ALA A 41 0.92 2.07 -14.17
N LEU A 42 1.16 3.36 -13.91
CA LEU A 42 2.10 4.18 -14.66
C LEU A 42 3.52 3.59 -14.59
N GLU A 43 3.96 3.19 -13.40
CA GLU A 43 5.23 2.51 -13.16
C GLU A 43 5.36 1.25 -14.03
N GLY A 44 4.32 0.40 -14.05
CA GLY A 44 4.33 -0.85 -14.81
C GLY A 44 4.47 -0.63 -16.31
N PHE A 45 3.72 0.33 -16.86
CA PHE A 45 3.82 0.70 -18.27
C PHE A 45 5.16 1.33 -18.61
N MET A 46 5.69 2.20 -17.73
CA MET A 46 7.00 2.82 -17.91
C MET A 46 8.12 1.79 -17.89
N ILE A 47 8.12 0.85 -16.95
CA ILE A 47 9.11 -0.24 -16.87
C ILE A 47 9.01 -1.14 -18.10
N ALA A 48 7.80 -1.48 -18.56
CA ALA A 48 7.61 -2.28 -19.76
C ALA A 48 8.16 -1.58 -21.00
N HIS A 49 7.86 -0.29 -21.17
CA HIS A 49 8.37 0.52 -22.27
C HIS A 49 9.89 0.68 -22.21
N PHE A 50 10.44 0.96 -21.02
CA PHE A 50 11.88 1.00 -20.78
C PHE A 50 12.51 -0.32 -21.23
N HIS A 51 12.04 -1.46 -20.72
CA HIS A 51 12.59 -2.77 -21.08
C HIS A 51 12.49 -3.07 -22.58
N ALA A 52 11.37 -2.74 -23.24
CA ALA A 52 11.22 -2.89 -24.69
C ALA A 52 12.20 -2.02 -25.49
N SER A 53 12.49 -0.81 -25.00
CA SER A 53 13.44 0.11 -25.62
C SER A 53 14.90 -0.35 -25.47
N TYR A 54 15.25 -0.98 -24.34
CA TYR A 54 16.59 -1.53 -24.11
C TYR A 54 16.84 -2.89 -24.79
N SER A 55 15.81 -3.74 -24.88
CA SER A 55 15.93 -5.10 -25.45
C SER A 55 15.87 -5.15 -26.98
N SER A 56 15.31 -4.13 -27.63
CA SER A 56 15.30 -4.06 -29.09
C SER A 56 16.69 -3.63 -29.61
N ALA A 57 17.10 -4.17 -30.76
CA ALA A 57 18.38 -3.92 -31.43
C ALA A 57 18.74 -2.43 -31.67
N GLN A 58 17.84 -1.49 -31.33
CA GLN A 58 18.10 -0.06 -31.29
C GLN A 58 19.09 0.36 -30.19
N ALA A 59 19.24 -0.38 -29.10
CA ALA A 59 20.30 -0.11 -28.12
C ALA A 59 21.71 -0.26 -28.73
N VAL A 60 21.85 -1.16 -29.71
CA VAL A 60 23.10 -1.36 -30.46
C VAL A 60 23.28 -0.29 -31.54
N LEU A 61 22.19 0.17 -32.17
CA LEU A 61 22.25 1.12 -33.29
C LEU A 61 22.25 2.60 -32.86
N ASN A 62 21.71 2.93 -31.68
CA ASN A 62 21.66 4.29 -31.13
C ASN A 62 21.62 4.26 -29.59
N PRO A 63 22.74 3.91 -28.91
CA PRO A 63 22.81 3.83 -27.44
C PRO A 63 22.52 5.17 -26.72
N LEU A 64 22.45 6.28 -27.43
CA LEU A 64 22.34 7.64 -26.90
C LEU A 64 20.91 8.23 -26.90
N LYS A 65 19.90 7.51 -27.40
CA LYS A 65 18.54 8.09 -27.54
C LYS A 65 17.67 7.97 -26.29
N ILE A 66 18.06 7.19 -25.29
CA ILE A 66 17.40 7.23 -23.98
C ILE A 66 18.01 8.39 -23.21
N THR A 67 17.32 9.53 -23.26
CA THR A 67 17.77 10.74 -22.59
C THR A 67 17.76 10.55 -21.07
N ASN A 68 18.74 11.13 -20.38
CA ASN A 68 18.76 11.19 -18.91
C ASN A 68 17.41 11.68 -18.33
N ALA A 69 16.69 12.51 -19.08
CA ALA A 69 15.34 12.96 -18.76
C ALA A 69 14.33 11.82 -18.68
N TYR A 70 14.31 10.88 -19.64
CA TYR A 70 13.39 9.73 -19.59
C TYR A 70 13.71 8.83 -18.40
N THR A 71 14.99 8.50 -18.19
CA THR A 71 15.43 7.71 -17.02
C THR A 71 15.07 8.38 -15.71
N ALA A 72 15.22 9.71 -15.61
CA ALA A 72 14.82 10.48 -14.44
C ALA A 72 13.31 10.42 -14.19
N VAL A 73 12.48 10.48 -15.24
CA VAL A 73 11.02 10.37 -15.12
C VAL A 73 10.61 8.97 -14.64
N VAL A 74 11.20 7.91 -15.18
CA VAL A 74 10.90 6.53 -14.74
C VAL A 74 11.28 6.36 -13.26
N ASN A 75 12.46 6.82 -12.86
CA ASN A 75 12.89 6.76 -11.46
C ASN A 75 12.05 7.66 -10.55
N PHE A 76 11.58 8.80 -11.04
CA PHE A 76 10.68 9.67 -10.28
C PHE A 76 9.38 8.93 -9.95
N VAL A 77 8.76 8.28 -10.94
CA VAL A 77 7.55 7.49 -10.70
C VAL A 77 7.82 6.35 -9.73
N LEU A 78 8.92 5.61 -9.91
CA LEU A 78 9.29 4.49 -9.06
C LEU A 78 9.54 4.89 -7.59
N LEU A 79 10.27 5.99 -7.37
CA LEU A 79 10.59 6.47 -6.02
C LEU A 79 9.38 7.07 -5.32
N PHE A 80 8.48 7.75 -6.05
CA PHE A 80 7.32 8.42 -5.47
C PHE A 80 6.05 7.55 -5.42
N ALA A 81 5.96 6.45 -6.17
CA ALA A 81 4.81 5.54 -6.14
C ALA A 81 4.48 4.99 -4.73
N PRO A 82 5.45 4.71 -3.84
CA PRO A 82 5.17 4.31 -2.46
C PRO A 82 4.60 5.41 -1.55
N ILE A 83 4.65 6.69 -1.95
CA ILE A 83 4.28 7.82 -1.08
C ILE A 83 2.79 7.85 -0.74
N PRO A 84 1.84 7.67 -1.68
CA PRO A 84 0.42 7.58 -1.31
C PRO A 84 0.11 6.43 -0.36
N VAL A 85 0.80 5.28 -0.50
CA VAL A 85 0.65 4.16 0.43
C VAL A 85 1.09 4.56 1.84
N GLN A 86 2.23 5.23 1.98
CA GLN A 86 2.71 5.71 3.29
C GLN A 86 1.76 6.73 3.91
N MET A 87 1.18 7.62 3.11
CA MET A 87 0.15 8.54 3.58
C MET A 87 -1.05 7.79 4.16
N ILE A 88 -1.48 6.69 3.53
CA ILE A 88 -2.54 5.83 4.08
C ILE A 88 -2.13 5.21 5.41
N LEU A 89 -0.88 4.76 5.54
CA LEU A 89 -0.40 4.20 6.80
C LEU A 89 -0.34 5.25 7.92
N LEU A 90 0.07 6.49 7.61
CA LEU A 90 0.03 7.60 8.56
C LEU A 90 -1.40 7.96 8.98
N LEU A 91 -2.33 8.02 8.01
CA LEU A 91 -3.75 8.25 8.30
C LEU A 91 -4.32 7.17 9.23
N ARG A 92 -3.87 5.92 9.09
CA ARG A 92 -4.27 4.84 10.02
C ARG A 92 -3.75 5.08 11.43
N ILE A 93 -2.50 5.52 11.60
CA ILE A 93 -1.99 5.91 12.93
C ILE A 93 -2.81 7.06 13.50
N VAL A 94 -3.05 8.11 12.71
CA VAL A 94 -3.88 9.27 13.12
C VAL A 94 -5.26 8.82 13.59
N SER A 95 -5.87 7.87 12.90
CA SER A 95 -7.19 7.35 13.28
C SER A 95 -7.16 6.45 14.51
N ALA A 96 -6.04 5.79 14.79
CA ALA A 96 -5.95 4.76 15.84
C ALA A 96 -5.50 5.34 17.19
N TYR A 97 -4.68 6.39 17.20
CA TYR A 97 -4.11 6.99 18.40
C TYR A 97 -4.93 8.17 18.93
N GLN A 98 -5.02 8.29 20.25
CA GLN A 98 -5.61 9.45 20.92
C GLN A 98 -4.66 10.66 20.88
N GLU A 99 -5.22 11.87 20.87
CA GLU A 99 -4.50 13.15 20.67
C GLU A 99 -3.23 13.29 21.53
N ARG A 100 -3.26 12.82 22.78
CA ARG A 100 -2.14 12.97 23.73
C ARG A 100 -0.86 12.25 23.32
N TRP A 101 -0.97 11.09 22.66
CA TRP A 101 0.20 10.29 22.23
C TRP A 101 0.51 10.45 20.74
N LEU A 102 -0.40 11.08 19.99
CA LEU A 102 -0.34 11.16 18.55
C LEU A 102 0.92 11.90 18.07
N ILE A 103 1.27 13.02 18.71
CA ILE A 103 2.45 13.81 18.33
C ILE A 103 3.73 12.98 18.49
N LEU A 104 3.86 12.27 19.61
CA LEU A 104 5.05 11.45 19.91
C LEU A 104 5.19 10.29 18.93
N VAL A 105 4.09 9.63 18.57
CA VAL A 105 4.10 8.51 17.62
C VAL A 105 4.29 8.98 16.18
N LEU A 106 3.78 10.17 15.80
CA LEU A 106 3.94 10.70 14.45
C LEU A 106 5.29 11.37 14.20
N LEU A 107 5.98 11.83 15.25
CA LEU A 107 7.23 12.58 15.08
C LEU A 107 8.27 11.80 14.26
N LEU A 108 8.56 10.56 14.65
CA LEU A 108 9.54 9.73 13.97
C LEU A 108 9.17 9.44 12.49
N PRO A 109 7.98 8.92 12.16
CA PRO A 109 7.64 8.61 10.78
C PRO A 109 7.54 9.87 9.91
N VAL A 110 7.14 11.02 10.45
CA VAL A 110 7.16 12.30 9.72
C VAL A 110 8.60 12.74 9.41
N VAL A 111 9.52 12.65 10.38
CA VAL A 111 10.94 12.96 10.16
C VAL A 111 11.55 12.05 9.09
N ILE A 112 11.29 10.74 9.17
CA ILE A 112 11.76 9.78 8.16
C ILE A 112 11.15 10.12 6.79
N PHE A 113 9.86 10.44 6.74
CA PHE A 113 9.19 10.81 5.50
C PHE A 113 9.84 12.04 4.84
N ILE A 114 10.13 13.10 5.60
CA ILE A 114 10.81 14.29 5.09
C ILE A 114 12.22 13.95 4.59
N ALA A 115 12.98 13.17 5.36
CA ALA A 115 14.34 12.75 4.97
C ALA A 115 14.34 11.97 3.65
N ARG A 116 13.33 11.12 3.44
CA ARG A 116 13.14 10.39 2.19
C ARG A 116 12.82 11.29 1.01
N ILE A 117 11.88 12.23 1.16
CA ILE A 117 11.56 13.20 0.09
C ILE A 117 12.83 13.94 -0.35
N PHE A 118 13.65 14.39 0.60
CA PHE A 118 14.92 15.03 0.29
C PHE A 118 15.88 14.08 -0.45
N ASN A 119 16.07 12.85 0.05
CA ASN A 119 16.92 11.83 -0.57
C ASN A 119 16.50 11.51 -2.01
N MET A 120 15.19 11.32 -2.25
CA MET A 120 14.63 11.08 -3.58
C MET A 120 14.86 12.26 -4.52
N LEU A 121 14.65 13.50 -4.07
CA LEU A 121 14.91 14.69 -4.91
C LEU A 121 16.37 14.78 -5.34
N VAL A 122 17.31 14.54 -4.41
CA VAL A 122 18.74 14.50 -4.73
C VAL A 122 19.04 13.39 -5.73
N ALA A 123 18.48 12.19 -5.55
CA ALA A 123 18.66 11.08 -6.48
C ALA A 123 18.19 11.44 -7.91
N ILE A 124 16.99 12.03 -8.04
CA ILE A 124 16.44 12.41 -9.34
C ILE A 124 17.27 13.50 -10.01
N ILE A 125 17.74 14.51 -9.27
CA ILE A 125 18.60 15.57 -9.82
C ILE A 125 19.91 14.96 -10.34
N GLN A 126 20.49 14.00 -9.63
CA GLN A 126 21.72 13.34 -10.08
C GLN A 126 21.51 12.49 -11.34
N ILE A 127 20.42 11.71 -11.39
CA ILE A 127 20.05 10.91 -12.56
C ILE A 127 19.81 11.82 -13.78
N ALA A 128 19.18 12.98 -13.59
CA ALA A 128 18.86 13.90 -14.68
C ALA A 128 20.09 14.63 -15.24
N THR A 129 21.08 14.92 -14.39
CA THR A 129 22.21 15.81 -14.73
C THR A 129 23.47 15.08 -15.21
N ARG A 130 23.61 13.79 -14.90
CA ARG A 130 24.82 13.03 -15.22
C ARG A 130 24.50 11.90 -16.20
N PRO A 131 25.39 11.58 -17.16
CA PRO A 131 25.26 10.37 -17.95
C PRO A 131 25.24 9.18 -16.99
N TRP A 132 24.19 8.37 -17.11
CA TRP A 132 23.89 7.32 -16.15
C TRP A 132 24.06 5.96 -16.79
N ASN A 133 24.93 5.12 -16.23
CA ASN A 133 24.99 3.71 -16.54
C ASN A 133 24.31 2.93 -15.41
N PHE A 134 23.13 2.39 -15.72
CA PHE A 134 22.28 1.74 -14.74
C PHE A 134 22.95 0.57 -14.03
N VAL A 135 23.83 -0.19 -14.69
CA VAL A 135 24.47 -1.36 -14.08
C VAL A 135 25.58 -0.93 -13.12
N THR A 136 26.46 -0.04 -13.57
CA THR A 136 27.62 0.37 -12.76
C THR A 136 27.22 1.33 -11.64
N ASP A 137 26.36 2.31 -11.92
CA ASP A 137 26.09 3.39 -10.98
C ASP A 137 25.16 2.94 -9.85
N TRP A 138 24.23 2.02 -10.13
CA TRP A 138 23.25 1.53 -9.15
C TRP A 138 23.91 0.93 -7.90
N ASN A 139 25.02 0.22 -8.06
CA ASN A 139 25.76 -0.38 -6.95
C ASN A 139 26.46 0.65 -6.06
N HIS A 140 26.90 1.75 -6.65
CA HIS A 140 27.69 2.78 -6.00
C HIS A 140 26.86 3.90 -5.39
N LEU A 141 25.58 3.97 -5.72
CA LEU A 141 24.75 5.08 -5.25
C LEU A 141 24.19 4.82 -3.85
N PRO A 142 24.56 5.68 -2.87
CA PRO A 142 24.05 5.53 -1.52
C PRO A 142 22.56 5.85 -1.45
N PHE A 143 22.02 6.65 -2.37
CA PHE A 143 20.65 7.16 -2.30
C PHE A 143 19.59 6.06 -2.31
N SER A 144 19.72 5.05 -3.18
CA SER A 144 18.78 3.92 -3.23
C SER A 144 18.85 3.08 -1.95
N LYS A 145 20.05 2.83 -1.45
CA LYS A 145 20.26 2.07 -0.19
C LYS A 145 19.66 2.82 1.00
N ILE A 146 19.93 4.12 1.10
CA ILE A 146 19.35 5.00 2.13
C ILE A 146 17.82 4.99 2.02
N GLU A 147 17.28 5.14 0.81
CA GLU A 147 15.84 5.18 0.58
C GLU A 147 15.15 3.92 1.08
N TRP A 148 15.68 2.75 0.74
CA TRP A 148 15.08 1.48 1.12
C TRP A 148 15.23 1.18 2.60
N ILE A 149 16.36 1.55 3.23
CA ILE A 149 16.52 1.44 4.68
C ILE A 149 15.52 2.36 5.40
N LEU A 150 15.41 3.62 4.97
CA LEU A 150 14.44 4.56 5.55
C LEU A 150 13.00 4.07 5.35
N GLN A 151 12.68 3.51 4.18
CA GLN A 151 11.38 2.91 3.90
C GLN A 151 11.11 1.70 4.79
N LEU A 152 12.09 0.83 5.00
CA LEU A 152 11.97 -0.32 5.90
C LEU A 152 11.72 0.15 7.34
N ILE A 153 12.53 1.09 7.86
CA ILE A 153 12.37 1.63 9.21
C ILE A 153 10.97 2.25 9.37
N PHE A 154 10.54 3.06 8.39
CA PHE A 154 9.21 3.65 8.38
C PHE A 154 8.11 2.57 8.46
N ASN A 155 8.17 1.58 7.56
CA ASN A 155 7.15 0.55 7.48
C ASN A 155 7.11 -0.31 8.75
N VAL A 156 8.27 -0.73 9.27
CA VAL A 156 8.38 -1.48 10.52
C VAL A 156 7.80 -0.67 11.68
N TYR A 157 8.22 0.58 11.82
CA TYR A 157 7.77 1.44 12.92
C TYR A 157 6.25 1.65 12.89
N VAL A 158 5.71 2.03 11.73
CA VAL A 158 4.27 2.30 11.59
C VAL A 158 3.45 1.03 11.82
N SER A 159 3.93 -0.11 11.33
CA SER A 159 3.30 -1.41 11.55
C SER A 159 3.28 -1.78 13.03
N LEU A 160 4.40 -1.64 13.74
CA LEU A 160 4.50 -1.93 15.17
C LEU A 160 3.66 -0.98 16.02
N ALA A 161 3.64 0.31 15.68
CA ALA A 161 2.79 1.29 16.35
C ALA A 161 1.30 0.92 16.19
N PHE A 162 0.89 0.58 14.98
CA PHE A 162 -0.49 0.15 14.72
C PHE A 162 -0.84 -1.13 15.48
N LEU A 163 0.01 -2.16 15.45
CA LEU A 163 -0.22 -3.42 16.17
C LEU A 163 -0.26 -3.22 17.69
N ARG A 164 0.61 -2.39 18.25
CA ARG A 164 0.59 -2.07 19.69
C ARG A 164 -0.72 -1.44 20.14
N GLN A 165 -1.34 -0.63 19.28
CA GLN A 165 -2.64 -0.03 19.57
C GLN A 165 -3.76 -1.08 19.57
N LEU A 166 -3.62 -2.16 18.79
CA LEU A 166 -4.58 -3.27 18.77
C LEU A 166 -4.48 -4.16 20.01
N ASP A 167 -3.28 -4.32 20.58
CA ASP A 167 -3.02 -5.10 21.79
C ASP A 167 -3.50 -4.40 23.08
N LEU A 168 -3.83 -3.11 23.03
CA LEU A 168 -4.42 -2.47 24.19
C LEU A 168 -5.75 -3.15 24.51
N PRO A 169 -5.90 -3.73 25.73
CA PRO A 169 -7.08 -4.51 26.06
C PRO A 169 -8.28 -3.62 25.84
N GLN A 170 -9.12 -3.98 24.87
CA GLN A 170 -10.38 -3.31 24.58
C GLN A 170 -11.21 -3.34 25.85
N ARG A 171 -10.99 -2.29 26.65
CA ARG A 171 -11.36 -2.20 28.04
C ARG A 171 -12.87 -2.02 28.06
N LYS A 172 -13.53 -3.16 28.25
CA LYS A 172 -14.90 -3.37 28.73
C LYS A 172 -16.01 -3.38 27.65
N LYS A 173 -16.55 -4.59 27.49
CA LYS A 173 -17.95 -4.97 27.16
C LYS A 173 -18.46 -4.79 25.72
N ARG A 174 -18.64 -5.91 24.98
CA ARG A 174 -19.95 -6.50 24.54
C ARG A 174 -19.79 -7.55 23.42
N HIS A 175 -20.54 -8.66 23.58
CA HIS A 175 -20.91 -9.76 22.66
C HIS A 175 -19.85 -10.38 21.71
N SER A 176 -19.49 -11.63 22.03
CA SER A 176 -18.34 -12.40 21.56
C SER A 176 -18.27 -12.73 20.05
N LEU A 177 -19.36 -12.58 19.28
CA LEU A 177 -19.37 -12.90 17.85
C LEU A 177 -19.04 -11.69 16.95
N GLN A 178 -19.57 -10.51 17.26
CA GLN A 178 -19.30 -9.29 16.47
C GLN A 178 -17.87 -8.78 16.69
N VAL A 179 -17.34 -8.97 17.90
CA VAL A 179 -15.94 -8.69 18.24
C VAL A 179 -14.99 -9.59 17.47
N TRP A 180 -15.32 -10.88 17.30
CA TRP A 180 -14.48 -11.82 16.53
C TRP A 180 -14.39 -11.44 15.06
N ASN A 181 -15.51 -11.10 14.42
CA ASN A 181 -15.51 -10.68 13.02
C ASN A 181 -14.74 -9.37 12.81
N THR A 182 -14.85 -8.43 13.76
CA THR A 182 -14.11 -7.16 13.74
C THR A 182 -12.60 -7.39 13.95
N LEU A 183 -12.21 -8.23 14.92
CA LEU A 183 -10.82 -8.59 15.16
C LEU A 183 -10.21 -9.34 13.97
N ARG A 184 -10.94 -10.29 13.39
CA ARG A 184 -10.51 -11.01 12.19
C ARG A 184 -10.31 -10.05 11.03
N MET A 185 -11.21 -9.08 10.83
CA MET A 185 -11.09 -8.05 9.80
C MET A 185 -9.85 -7.19 10.01
N ILE A 186 -9.64 -6.69 11.23
CA ILE A 186 -8.50 -5.86 11.59
C ILE A 186 -7.19 -6.65 11.45
N TRP A 187 -7.19 -7.93 11.84
CA TRP A 187 -6.04 -8.82 11.74
C TRP A 187 -5.69 -9.13 10.27
N MET A 188 -6.68 -9.49 9.44
CA MET A 188 -6.45 -9.73 8.01
C MET A 188 -5.98 -8.45 7.32
N THR A 189 -6.61 -7.31 7.63
CA THR A 189 -6.21 -5.99 7.14
C THR A 189 -4.79 -5.64 7.59
N SER A 190 -4.39 -6.06 8.79
CA SER A 190 -3.04 -5.82 9.28
C SER A 190 -2.02 -6.73 8.60
N LEU A 191 -2.35 -8.01 8.43
CA LEU A 191 -1.47 -9.01 7.82
C LEU A 191 -1.13 -8.65 6.37
N THR A 192 -2.13 -8.29 5.56
CA THR A 192 -1.93 -8.00 4.13
C THR A 192 -1.27 -6.66 3.88
N ASN A 193 -1.42 -5.69 4.79
CA ASN A 193 -0.92 -4.32 4.58
C ASN A 193 0.40 -4.02 5.25
N PHE A 194 0.75 -4.79 6.29
CA PHE A 194 1.90 -4.50 7.12
C PHE A 194 2.89 -5.65 7.08
N ILE A 195 2.46 -6.87 7.42
CA ILE A 195 3.40 -7.98 7.61
C ILE A 195 4.00 -8.43 6.28
N ILE A 196 3.18 -8.69 5.26
CA ILE A 196 3.67 -9.16 3.97
C ILE A 196 4.60 -8.11 3.32
N PRO A 197 4.18 -6.84 3.12
CA PRO A 197 5.08 -5.79 2.63
C PRO A 197 6.34 -5.60 3.48
N CYS A 198 6.24 -5.69 4.81
CA CYS A 198 7.39 -5.53 5.69
C CYS A 198 8.42 -6.66 5.49
N ILE A 199 7.98 -7.92 5.45
CA ILE A 199 8.86 -9.07 5.20
C ILE A 199 9.53 -8.92 3.83
N LEU A 200 8.76 -8.55 2.80
CA LEU A 200 9.31 -8.32 1.46
C LEU A 200 10.31 -7.16 1.44
N HIS A 201 10.06 -6.08 2.18
CA HIS A 201 11.01 -5.00 2.34
C HIS A 201 12.29 -5.44 3.05
N VAL A 202 12.21 -6.30 4.06
CA VAL A 202 13.38 -6.88 4.73
C VAL A 202 14.17 -7.72 3.74
N VAL A 203 13.51 -8.62 3.00
CA VAL A 203 14.15 -9.47 1.98
C VAL A 203 14.80 -8.63 0.89
N GLN A 204 14.08 -7.64 0.34
CA GLN A 204 14.61 -6.72 -0.65
C GLN A 204 15.85 -5.98 -0.13
N THR A 205 15.77 -5.40 1.07
CA THR A 205 16.90 -4.68 1.67
C THR A 205 18.10 -5.61 1.90
N ALA A 206 17.86 -6.84 2.37
CA ALA A 206 18.91 -7.84 2.56
C ALA A 206 19.59 -8.21 1.22
N LEU A 207 18.83 -8.43 0.15
CA LEU A 207 19.36 -8.76 -1.18
C LEU A 207 20.24 -7.64 -1.75
N ILE A 208 19.82 -6.39 -1.54
CA ILE A 208 20.57 -5.21 -1.97
C ILE A 208 21.87 -5.05 -1.16
N LEU A 209 21.82 -5.23 0.15
CA LEU A 209 23.00 -5.06 1.02
C LEU A 209 24.00 -6.20 0.88
N HIS A 210 23.54 -7.42 0.58
CA HIS A 210 24.41 -8.59 0.43
C HIS A 210 25.23 -8.57 -0.87
N GLY A 211 24.92 -7.66 -1.81
CA GLY A 211 25.79 -7.38 -2.96
C GLY A 211 26.04 -8.56 -3.89
N GLY A 212 25.05 -9.45 -4.07
CA GLY A 212 25.07 -10.49 -5.11
C GLY A 212 26.25 -11.46 -5.04
N HIS A 213 26.77 -11.76 -3.85
CA HIS A 213 27.95 -12.62 -3.68
C HIS A 213 27.82 -13.95 -4.45
N GLY A 214 28.63 -14.14 -5.50
CA GLY A 214 28.62 -15.33 -6.36
C GLY A 214 27.67 -15.29 -7.57
N LYS A 215 27.01 -14.16 -7.85
CA LYS A 215 26.17 -13.96 -9.05
C LYS A 215 26.83 -12.98 -10.02
N THR A 216 26.52 -13.11 -11.32
CA THR A 216 26.85 -12.07 -12.31
C THR A 216 26.04 -10.81 -12.03
N GLU A 217 26.60 -9.62 -12.33
CA GLU A 217 25.93 -8.33 -12.10
C GLU A 217 24.51 -8.27 -12.68
N ASP A 218 24.32 -8.81 -13.89
CA ASP A 218 23.02 -8.84 -14.57
C ASP A 218 21.97 -9.67 -13.83
N GLN A 219 22.36 -10.83 -13.29
CA GLN A 219 21.45 -11.70 -12.53
C GLN A 219 21.03 -11.05 -11.22
N TRP A 220 21.99 -10.48 -10.48
CA TRP A 220 21.70 -9.79 -9.23
C TRP A 220 20.77 -8.59 -9.45
N LEU A 221 21.03 -7.80 -10.49
CA LEU A 221 20.23 -6.63 -10.85
C LEU A 221 18.80 -7.02 -11.26
N SER A 222 18.65 -8.11 -12.01
CA SER A 222 17.35 -8.66 -12.40
C SER A 222 16.53 -9.09 -11.18
N GLU A 223 17.13 -9.82 -10.24
CA GLU A 223 16.46 -10.26 -9.01
C GLU A 223 16.07 -9.10 -8.11
N CYS A 224 16.97 -8.13 -7.92
CA CYS A 224 16.69 -6.93 -7.13
C CYS A 224 15.56 -6.10 -7.74
N SER A 225 15.56 -5.95 -9.07
CA SER A 225 14.51 -5.23 -9.80
C SER A 225 13.17 -5.95 -9.69
N LEU A 226 13.15 -7.28 -9.82
CA LEU A 226 11.94 -8.08 -9.66
C LEU A 226 11.37 -7.95 -8.25
N MET A 227 12.21 -8.06 -7.22
CA MET A 227 11.78 -7.94 -5.82
C MET A 227 11.27 -6.55 -5.50
N MET A 228 11.92 -5.50 -6.02
CA MET A 228 11.48 -4.11 -5.88
C MET A 228 10.08 -3.90 -6.48
N VAL A 229 9.88 -4.35 -7.72
CA VAL A 229 8.61 -4.25 -8.43
C VAL A 229 7.52 -5.06 -7.71
N LEU A 230 7.82 -6.32 -7.35
CA LEU A 230 6.88 -7.19 -6.65
C LEU A 230 6.45 -6.60 -5.30
N ASN A 231 7.41 -6.10 -4.53
CA ASN A 231 7.15 -5.49 -3.24
C ASN A 231 6.31 -4.21 -3.35
N GLY A 232 6.62 -3.35 -4.33
CA GLY A 232 5.82 -2.16 -4.64
C GLY A 232 4.37 -2.52 -4.95
N TYR A 233 4.15 -3.48 -5.85
CA TYR A 233 2.80 -3.94 -6.21
C TYR A 233 2.06 -4.59 -5.06
N LEU A 234 2.69 -5.49 -4.30
CA LEU A 234 2.03 -6.13 -3.16
C LEU A 234 1.66 -5.13 -2.06
N THR A 235 2.47 -4.08 -1.88
CA THR A 235 2.17 -2.97 -0.97
C THR A 235 0.93 -2.20 -1.43
N ILE A 236 0.83 -1.85 -2.71
CA ILE A 236 -0.33 -1.16 -3.28
C ILE A 236 -1.57 -2.05 -3.18
N ILE A 237 -1.47 -3.31 -3.62
CA ILE A 237 -2.55 -4.30 -3.61
C ILE A 237 -3.10 -4.47 -2.21
N GLY A 238 -2.24 -4.69 -1.22
CA GLY A 238 -2.66 -4.84 0.18
C GLY A 238 -3.53 -3.66 0.60
N VAL A 239 -3.00 -2.43 0.45
CA VAL A 239 -3.70 -1.24 0.90
C VAL A 239 -5.05 -1.04 0.19
N VAL A 240 -5.11 -1.29 -1.11
CA VAL A 240 -6.36 -1.21 -1.89
C VAL A 240 -7.37 -2.24 -1.40
N PHE A 241 -6.96 -3.49 -1.23
CA PHE A 241 -7.84 -4.55 -0.71
C PHE A 241 -8.44 -4.17 0.62
N ALA A 242 -7.63 -3.62 1.53
CA ALA A 242 -8.13 -3.17 2.82
C ALA A 242 -9.10 -1.99 2.73
N THR A 243 -8.86 -1.04 1.82
CA THR A 243 -9.79 0.06 1.59
C THR A 243 -11.13 -0.45 1.04
N VAL A 244 -11.10 -1.35 0.06
CA VAL A 244 -12.30 -1.97 -0.52
C VAL A 244 -13.05 -2.79 0.53
N TRP A 245 -12.32 -3.61 1.30
CA TRP A 245 -12.90 -4.46 2.34
C TRP A 245 -13.54 -3.65 3.47
N ALA A 246 -12.86 -2.58 3.94
CA ALA A 246 -13.42 -1.69 4.94
C ALA A 246 -14.71 -1.00 4.44
N ASN A 247 -14.73 -0.56 3.18
CA ASN A 247 -15.93 0.04 2.59
C ASN A 247 -17.08 -0.96 2.46
N TRP A 248 -16.79 -2.20 2.03
CA TRP A 248 -17.78 -3.26 1.92
C TRP A 248 -18.45 -3.55 3.26
N THR A 249 -17.65 -3.71 4.32
CA THR A 249 -18.16 -4.04 5.66
C THR A 249 -19.03 -2.93 6.26
N ILE A 250 -18.70 -1.65 5.99
CA ILE A 250 -19.54 -0.51 6.37
C ILE A 250 -20.88 -0.56 5.62
N HIS A 251 -20.83 -0.84 4.31
CA HIS A 251 -22.04 -0.92 3.50
C HIS A 251 -22.96 -2.06 3.97
N GLU A 252 -22.41 -3.23 4.24
CA GLU A 252 -23.15 -4.37 4.78
C GLU A 252 -23.80 -4.02 6.13
N ALA A 253 -23.07 -3.39 7.05
CA ALA A 253 -23.62 -2.95 8.33
C ALA A 253 -24.76 -1.93 8.18
N GLU A 254 -24.64 -0.99 7.23
CA GLU A 254 -25.72 -0.04 6.91
C GLU A 254 -26.96 -0.74 6.35
N VAL A 255 -26.80 -1.71 5.45
CA VAL A 255 -27.91 -2.48 4.88
C VAL A 255 -28.64 -3.26 5.97
N TRP A 256 -27.92 -3.98 6.84
CA TRP A 256 -28.53 -4.74 7.94
C TRP A 256 -29.23 -3.84 8.96
N SER A 257 -28.75 -2.61 9.19
CA SER A 257 -29.40 -1.65 10.09
C SER A 257 -30.76 -1.15 9.58
N ARG A 258 -31.01 -1.26 8.27
CA ARG A 258 -32.26 -0.81 7.62
C ARG A 258 -33.29 -1.92 7.48
N VAL A 259 -32.91 -3.19 7.65
CA VAL A 259 -33.88 -4.29 7.67
C VAL A 259 -34.68 -4.14 8.96
N PRO A 260 -36.00 -3.86 8.89
CA PRO A 260 -36.82 -3.76 10.08
C PRO A 260 -36.74 -5.10 10.80
N THR A 261 -36.22 -5.12 12.02
CA THR A 261 -36.43 -6.28 12.90
C THR A 261 -37.93 -6.37 13.08
N THR A 262 -38.57 -7.31 12.38
CA THR A 262 -40.01 -7.57 12.46
C THR A 262 -40.44 -7.48 13.92
N PRO A 263 -41.40 -6.61 14.27
CA PRO A 263 -41.85 -6.49 15.65
C PRO A 263 -42.32 -7.86 16.12
N SER A 264 -41.64 -8.43 17.12
CA SER A 264 -42.13 -9.62 17.82
C SER A 264 -43.47 -9.37 18.53
N SER A 265 -44.01 -8.14 18.47
CA SER A 265 -45.34 -7.79 18.97
C SER A 265 -46.48 -8.46 18.20
N ALA A 266 -46.30 -8.86 16.93
CA ALA A 266 -47.36 -9.58 16.20
C ALA A 266 -47.57 -11.00 16.75
N ALA A 267 -46.53 -11.64 17.28
CA ALA A 267 -46.62 -12.96 17.90
C ALA A 267 -47.22 -12.92 19.31
N SER A 268 -47.03 -11.82 20.06
CA SER A 268 -47.71 -11.65 21.36
C SER A 268 -49.18 -11.25 21.21
N GLN A 269 -49.54 -10.57 20.13
CA GLN A 269 -50.93 -10.13 19.88
C GLN A 269 -51.81 -11.30 19.42
N TRP A 270 -51.30 -12.22 18.58
CA TRP A 270 -52.00 -13.47 18.23
C TRP A 270 -52.22 -14.40 19.44
N SER A 271 -51.31 -14.41 20.43
CA SER A 271 -51.49 -15.19 21.65
C SER A 271 -52.50 -14.59 22.63
N GLN A 272 -52.77 -13.28 22.56
CA GLN A 272 -53.79 -12.64 23.41
C GLN A 272 -55.19 -12.74 22.79
N ASP A 273 -55.31 -12.66 21.47
CA ASP A 273 -56.60 -12.78 20.79
C ASP A 273 -57.15 -14.22 20.78
N SER A 274 -56.28 -15.24 20.84
CA SER A 274 -56.70 -16.65 20.95
C SER A 274 -57.28 -17.02 22.32
N HIS A 275 -57.06 -16.23 23.37
CA HIS A 275 -57.65 -16.47 24.70
C HIS A 275 -58.93 -15.68 24.96
N ALA A 276 -59.28 -14.71 24.10
CA ALA A 276 -60.48 -13.90 24.25
C ALA A 276 -61.73 -14.48 23.56
N SER A 277 -61.62 -15.63 22.89
CA SER A 277 -62.72 -16.25 22.11
C SER A 277 -63.30 -17.54 22.71
N GLU A 278 -62.89 -17.93 23.92
CA GLU A 278 -63.39 -19.12 24.64
C GLU A 278 -64.24 -18.81 25.90
N LEU A 279 -64.74 -17.58 26.06
CA LEU A 279 -65.72 -17.20 27.10
C LEU A 279 -66.98 -16.60 26.47
#